data_AF-A0A415KHD8-F1
#
_entry.id   AF-A0A415KHD8-F1
#
_cell.length_a   1.000
_cell.length_b   1.000
_cell.length_c   1.000
_cell.angle_alpha   90.00
_cell.angle_beta   90.00
_cell.angle_gamma   90.00
#
_symmetry.space_group_name_H-M   'P 1'
#
loop_
_entity.id
_entity.type
_entity.pdbx_description
1 polymer ?
#
loop_
_entity_poly.entity_id
_entity_poly.type
_entity_poly.pdbx_seq_one_letter_code
_entity_poly.pdbx_strand_id
1 'polypeptide(L)' 'ETFQKFSDPVYKYINETVSRVPISDWHHTDSGRWVGFRARSVIGGYWMKVLMDKVQNNQ' A
#
# COMPACT_ATOMS: atom_id res chain seq x y z
N GLU A 1 -2.68 -6.96 15.44
CA GLU A 1 -1.70 -8.02 15.10
C GLU A 1 -1.88 -8.61 13.70
N THR A 2 -3.00 -9.26 13.36
CA THR A 2 -3.19 -9.86 12.02
C THR A 2 -3.10 -8.86 10.87
N PHE A 3 -3.67 -7.66 11.02
CA PHE A 3 -3.59 -6.60 10.00
C PHE A 3 -2.15 -6.15 9.72
N GLN A 4 -1.33 -6.00 10.78
CA GLN A 4 0.06 -5.58 10.66
C GLN A 4 0.88 -6.55 9.81
N LYS A 5 0.66 -7.86 9.97
CA LYS A 5 1.31 -8.88 9.12
C LYS A 5 1.07 -8.68 7.61
N PHE A 6 -0.06 -8.09 7.23
CA PHE A 6 -0.36 -7.74 5.83
C PHE A 6 0.09 -6.33 5.44
N SER A 7 0.08 -5.37 6.37
CA SER A 7 0.49 -3.99 6.07
C SER A 7 2.01 -3.79 6.07
N ASP A 8 2.74 -4.52 6.90
CA ASP A 8 4.19 -4.34 7.09
C ASP A 8 4.99 -4.58 5.79
N PRO A 9 4.69 -5.61 4.97
CA PRO A 9 5.34 -5.79 3.67
C PRO A 9 5.06 -4.62 2.71
N VAL A 10 3.85 -4.06 2.74
CA VAL A 10 3.47 -2.91 1.91
C VAL A 10 4.23 -1.66 2.35
N TYR A 11 4.31 -1.41 3.66
CA TYR A 11 5.08 -0.32 4.23
C TYR A 11 6.56 -0.43 3.85
N LYS A 12 7.14 -1.63 3.98
CA LYS A 12 8.52 -1.91 3.57
C LYS A 12 8.75 -1.60 2.10
N TYR A 13 7.89 -2.10 1.20
CA TYR A 13 7.96 -1.81 -0.23
C TYR A 13 7.93 -0.30 -0.52
N ILE A 14 6.98 0.43 0.06
CA ILE A 14 6.83 1.88 -0.15
C ILE A 14 8.08 2.64 0.29
N ASN A 15 8.68 2.22 1.41
CA ASN A 15 9.85 2.87 1.98
C ASN A 15 11.15 2.55 1.24
N GLU A 16 11.28 1.32 0.72
CA GLU A 16 12.54 0.80 0.15
C GLU A 16 12.56 0.76 -1.38
N THR A 17 11.46 1.08 -2.08
CA THR A 17 11.39 0.94 -3.55
C THR A 17 12.43 1.80 -4.28
N VAL A 18 13.29 1.12 -5.04
CA VAL A 18 14.33 1.76 -5.86
C VAL A 18 13.78 2.54 -7.05
N SER A 19 12.56 2.22 -7.48
CA SER A 19 11.91 2.89 -8.61
C SER A 19 11.45 4.31 -8.28
N ARG A 20 11.39 4.68 -6.99
CA ARG A 20 10.85 5.97 -6.52
C ARG A 20 9.43 6.26 -7.02
N VAL A 21 8.68 5.20 -7.32
CA VAL A 21 7.24 5.24 -7.62
C VAL A 21 6.53 4.46 -6.52
N PRO A 22 6.39 5.04 -5.32
CA PRO A 22 5.68 4.38 -4.23
C PRO A 22 4.20 4.24 -4.58
N ILE A 23 3.54 3.20 -4.05
CA ILE A 23 2.09 3.01 -4.19
C ILE A 23 1.68 2.84 -5.68
N SER A 24 2.50 2.13 -6.44
CA SER A 24 2.15 1.76 -7.81
C SER A 24 1.14 0.63 -7.84
N ASP A 25 0.27 0.66 -8.85
CA ASP A 25 -0.71 -0.39 -9.12
C ASP A 25 -0.02 -1.72 -9.48
N TRP A 26 1.13 -1.64 -10.17
CA TRP A 26 1.88 -2.83 -10.59
C TRP A 26 3.38 -2.69 -10.36
N HIS A 27 3.90 -3.53 -9.46
CA HIS A 27 5.32 -3.69 -9.17
C HIS A 27 5.67 -5.18 -9.02
N HIS A 28 6.94 -5.50 -9.22
CA HIS A 28 7.49 -6.80 -8.90
C HIS A 28 7.65 -6.96 -7.39
N THR A 29 7.18 -8.08 -6.84
CA THR A 29 7.22 -8.37 -5.39
C THR A 29 8.59 -8.80 -4.89
N ASP A 30 9.45 -9.32 -5.76
CA ASP A 30 10.81 -9.76 -5.43
C ASP A 30 11.81 -8.61 -5.37
N SER A 31 11.66 -7.62 -6.25
CA SER A 31 12.61 -6.52 -6.46
C SER A 31 12.05 -5.14 -6.11
N GLY A 32 10.74 -5.03 -5.84
CA GLY A 32 10.06 -3.75 -5.60
C GLY A 32 10.10 -2.79 -6.79
N ARG A 33 10.45 -3.29 -7.99
CA ARG A 33 10.55 -2.48 -9.20
C ARG A 33 9.18 -2.26 -9.82
N TRP A 34 8.91 -1.01 -10.14
CA TRP A 34 7.74 -0.60 -10.90
C TRP A 34 7.72 -1.24 -12.30
N VAL A 35 6.55 -1.68 -12.75
CA VAL A 35 6.35 -2.26 -14.09
C VAL A 35 5.56 -1.32 -15.00
N GLY A 36 4.40 -0.85 -14.53
CA GLY A 36 3.46 -0.11 -15.36
C GLY A 36 2.46 0.71 -14.54
N PHE A 37 1.79 1.64 -15.23
CA PHE A 37 0.88 2.64 -14.66
C PHE A 37 1.56 3.61 -13.67
N ARG A 38 1.62 4.88 -14.07
CA ARG A 38 2.18 5.98 -13.27
C ARG A 38 1.11 7.05 -13.11
N ALA A 39 1.22 7.85 -12.04
CA ALA A 39 0.25 8.90 -11.66
C ALA A 39 -1.17 8.39 -11.33
N ARG A 40 -1.32 7.10 -11.04
CA ARG A 40 -2.54 6.50 -10.49
C ARG A 40 -2.19 5.78 -9.19
N SER A 41 -2.42 6.47 -8.07
CA SER A 41 -2.08 5.97 -6.75
C SER A 41 -3.16 5.03 -6.23
N VAL A 42 -2.76 3.87 -5.70
CA VAL A 42 -3.66 2.92 -5.01
C VAL A 42 -3.76 3.17 -3.50
N ILE A 43 -3.37 4.37 -3.04
CA ILE A 43 -3.33 4.74 -1.61
C ILE A 43 -4.68 4.57 -0.90
N GLY A 44 -5.79 4.77 -1.62
CA GLY A 44 -7.13 4.57 -1.06
C GLY A 44 -7.39 3.15 -0.59
N GLY A 45 -6.84 2.14 -1.29
CA GLY A 45 -6.94 0.75 -0.88
C GLY A 45 -6.20 0.47 0.42
N TYR A 46 -5.01 1.06 0.59
CA TYR A 46 -4.23 0.92 1.84
C TYR A 46 -4.87 1.66 3.02
N TRP A 47 -5.62 2.73 2.76
CA TRP A 47 -6.32 3.50 3.78
C TRP A 47 -7.63 2.86 4.27
N MET A 48 -8.04 1.72 3.67
CA MET A 48 -9.32 1.08 3.95
C MET A 48 -9.53 0.77 5.44
N LYS A 49 -8.48 0.38 6.16
CA LYS A 49 -8.58 0.11 7.61
C LYS A 49 -9.01 1.34 8.41
N VAL A 50 -8.46 2.51 8.09
CA VAL A 50 -8.83 3.78 8.75
C VAL A 50 -10.29 4.14 8.47
N LEU A 51 -10.75 3.91 7.23
CA LEU A 51 -12.15 4.13 6.87
C LEU A 51 -13.08 3.19 7.66
N MET A 52 -12.75 1.90 7.72
CA MET A 52 -13.53 0.90 8.46
C MET A 52 -13.63 1.26 9.94
N ASP A 53 -12.52 1.65 10.57
CA ASP A 53 -12.49 2.05 11.98
C ASP A 53 -13.36 3.29 12.21
N LYS A 54 -13.31 4.27 11.30
CA LYS A 54 -14.16 5.47 11.40
C LYS A 54 -15.65 5.15 11.27
N VAL A 55 -16.03 4.25 10.36
CA VAL A 55 -17.43 3.85 10.16
C VAL A 55 -17.93 3.06 11.38
N GLN A 56 -17.13 2.13 11.90
CA GLN A 56 -17.48 1.34 13.08
C GLN A 56 -17.56 2.17 14.37
N ASN A 57 -16.68 3.15 14.55
CA ASN A 57 -16.70 4.03 15.74
C ASN A 57 -17.81 5.09 15.71
N ASN A 58 -18.41 5.34 14.55
CA ASN A 58 -19.54 6.26 14.37
C ASN A 58 -20.90 5.52 14.35
N GLN A 59 -20.91 4.21 14.63
CA GLN A 59 -22.09 3.41 14.93
C GLN A 59 -22.20 3.23 16.45
#